data_AF-C1DJY7-F1
#
_entry.id   AF-C1DJY7-F1
#
_cell.length_a   1.000
_cell.length_b   1.000
_cell.length_c   1.000
_cell.angle_alpha   90.00
_cell.angle_beta   90.00
_cell.angle_gamma   90.00
#
_symmetry.space_group_name_H-M   'P 1'
#
loop_
_entity.id
_entity.type
_entity.pdbx_description
1 polymer ?
#
loop_
_entity_poly.entity_id
_entity_poly.type
_entity_poly.pdbx_seq_one_letter_code
_entity_poly.pdbx_strand_id
1 'polypeptide(L)'
;MVLTFILYVSFMCGGLFVAGLCAGCWTGRASRSKAGLNLEDVADDAGLFQGWDGLPVAERKRRLGLYRQRVLLQSAERDRAWLRAQRKEYAKGW
;
A
#
# COMPACT_ATOMS: atom_id res chain seq x y z
N MET A 1 -3.49 -34.56 -24.98
CA MET A 1 -2.39 -33.58 -24.96
C MET A 1 -2.80 -32.19 -25.47
N VAL A 2 -3.62 -32.09 -26.53
CA VAL A 2 -4.09 -30.79 -27.05
C VAL A 2 -4.99 -30.03 -26.05
N LEU A 3 -5.91 -30.73 -25.39
CA LEU A 3 -6.86 -30.12 -24.44
C LEU A 3 -6.18 -29.53 -23.19
N THR A 4 -5.17 -30.23 -22.67
CA THR A 4 -4.34 -29.76 -21.54
C THR A 4 -3.50 -28.55 -21.92
N PHE A 5 -3.05 -28.46 -23.18
CA PHE A 5 -2.30 -27.31 -23.69
C PHE A 5 -3.19 -26.07 -23.81
N ILE A 6 -4.43 -26.23 -24.29
CA ILE A 6 -5.42 -25.15 -24.40
C ILE A 6 -5.79 -24.59 -23.01
N LEU A 7 -6.00 -25.47 -22.03
CA LEU A 7 -6.30 -25.06 -20.65
C LEU A 7 -5.14 -24.31 -20.00
N TYR A 8 -3.90 -24.77 -20.22
CA TYR A 8 -2.71 -24.11 -19.70
C TYR A 8 -2.50 -22.71 -20.29
N VAL A 9 -2.64 -22.56 -21.60
CA VAL A 9 -2.52 -21.25 -22.27
C VAL A 9 -3.62 -20.29 -21.81
N SER A 10 -4.85 -20.79 -21.66
CA SER A 10 -5.99 -19.98 -21.17
C SER A 10 -5.76 -19.50 -19.74
N PHE A 11 -5.23 -20.37 -18.87
CA PHE A 11 -4.91 -20.02 -17.49
C PHE A 11 -3.79 -18.99 -17.39
N MET A 12 -2.73 -19.13 -18.19
CA MET A 12 -1.62 -18.16 -18.22
C MET A 12 -2.05 -16.81 -18.80
N CYS A 13 -2.82 -16.79 -19.88
CA CYS A 13 -3.37 -15.55 -20.44
C CYS A 13 -4.35 -14.86 -19.47
N GLY A 14 -5.21 -15.63 -18.79
CA GLY A 14 -6.11 -15.10 -17.76
C GLY A 14 -5.35 -14.50 -16.57
N GLY A 15 -4.31 -15.20 -16.10
CA GLY A 15 -3.45 -14.73 -15.01
C GLY A 15 -2.71 -13.42 -15.35
N LEU A 16 -2.14 -13.33 -16.56
CA LEU A 16 -1.47 -12.12 -17.05
C LEU A 16 -2.44 -10.95 -17.23
N PHE A 17 -3.68 -11.21 -17.66
CA PHE A 17 -4.72 -10.18 -17.78
C PHE A 17 -5.14 -9.61 -16.43
N VAL A 18 -5.34 -10.47 -15.42
CA VAL A 18 -5.65 -10.05 -14.04
C VAL A 18 -4.46 -9.30 -13.43
N ALA A 19 -3.24 -9.78 -13.61
CA ALA A 19 -2.03 -9.09 -13.16
C ALA A 19 -1.87 -7.72 -13.83
N GLY A 20 -2.16 -7.62 -15.13
CA GLY A 20 -2.16 -6.38 -15.90
C GLY A 20 -3.23 -5.37 -15.45
N LEU A 21 -4.44 -5.83 -15.12
CA LEU A 21 -5.48 -4.98 -14.54
C LEU A 21 -5.13 -4.50 -13.13
N CYS A 22 -4.52 -5.35 -12.30
CA CYS A 22 -4.02 -4.98 -10.99
C CYS A 22 -2.90 -3.95 -11.09
N ALA A 23 -1.93 -4.14 -11.99
CA ALA A 23 -0.85 -3.20 -12.23
C ALA A 23 -1.35 -1.88 -12.84
N GLY A 24 -2.29 -1.93 -13.80
CA GLY A 24 -2.91 -0.76 -14.42
C GLY A 24 -3.78 0.06 -13.44
N CYS A 25 -4.42 -0.59 -12.47
CA CYS A 25 -5.10 0.11 -11.37
C CYS A 25 -4.13 0.86 -10.45
N TRP A 26 -2.90 0.37 -10.32
CA TRP A 26 -1.87 0.99 -9.48
C TRP A 26 -1.14 2.11 -10.21
N THR A 27 -0.87 1.96 -11.51
CA THR A 27 -0.15 2.97 -12.31
C THR A 27 -1.07 4.04 -12.92
N GLY A 28 -2.32 3.72 -13.24
CA GLY A 28 -3.30 4.65 -13.81
C GLY A 28 -3.81 5.73 -12.82
N ARG A 29 -3.63 5.53 -11.51
CA ARG A 29 -4.03 6.51 -10.47
C ARG A 29 -2.91 7.46 -10.06
N ALA A 30 -1.72 7.35 -10.66
CA ALA A 30 -0.60 8.28 -10.45
C ALA A 30 -0.73 9.58 -11.28
N SER A 31 -1.72 9.67 -12.19
CA SER A 31 -1.93 10.88 -12.99
C SER A 31 -2.99 11.81 -12.38
N ARG A 32 -2.47 12.87 -11.74
CA ARG A 32 -2.96 14.26 -11.92
C ARG A 32 -4.31 14.61 -11.29
N SER A 33 -4.30 14.95 -9.99
CA SER A 33 -5.08 16.11 -9.54
C SER A 33 -4.19 17.08 -8.77
N LYS A 34 -3.93 18.19 -9.43
CA LYS A 34 -3.22 19.36 -8.95
C LYS A 34 -4.26 20.23 -8.26
N ALA A 35 -4.38 20.15 -6.94
CA ALA A 35 -5.12 21.10 -6.11
C ALA A 35 -4.65 21.03 -4.64
N GLY A 36 -3.64 21.81 -4.30
CA GLY A 36 -3.72 22.67 -3.13
C GLY A 36 -3.08 22.26 -1.80
N LEU A 37 -2.73 21.01 -1.54
CA LEU A 37 -2.02 20.63 -0.30
C LEU A 37 -1.02 19.49 -0.61
N ASN A 38 0.26 19.71 -0.34
CA ASN A 38 1.25 18.63 -0.27
C ASN A 38 0.88 17.73 0.90
N LEU A 39 0.04 16.71 0.66
CA LEU A 39 -0.33 15.73 1.68
C LEU A 39 0.88 14.94 2.22
N GLU A 40 1.99 14.93 1.47
CA GLU A 40 3.27 14.35 1.93
C GLU A 40 3.91 15.18 3.06
N ASP A 41 3.69 16.51 3.08
CA ASP A 41 4.19 17.42 4.12
C ASP A 41 3.30 17.44 5.39
N VAL A 42 2.10 16.85 5.32
CA VAL A 42 1.20 16.78 6.49
C VAL A 42 1.73 15.70 7.43
N ALA A 43 2.64 16.05 8.33
CA ALA A 43 3.24 15.13 9.30
C ALA A 43 2.25 14.54 10.31
N ASP A 44 1.06 15.15 10.45
CA ASP A 44 0.07 14.80 11.47
C ASP A 44 -1.15 14.08 10.88
N ASP A 45 -1.55 12.98 11.50
CA ASP A 45 -2.72 12.20 11.11
C ASP A 45 -4.02 12.98 11.32
N ALA A 46 -4.07 13.90 12.31
CA ALA A 46 -5.25 14.74 12.51
C ALA A 46 -5.49 15.71 11.34
N GLY A 47 -4.41 16.27 10.76
CA GLY A 47 -4.49 17.12 9.58
C GLY A 47 -4.91 16.35 8.32
N LEU A 48 -4.55 15.07 8.23
CA LEU A 48 -4.89 14.23 7.09
C LEU A 48 -6.42 14.02 6.95
N PHE A 49 -7.15 13.97 8.06
CA PHE A 49 -8.60 13.75 8.06
C PHE A 49 -9.42 15.03 8.26
N GLN A 50 -8.80 16.21 8.26
CA GLN A 50 -9.52 17.47 8.38
C GLN A 50 -10.53 17.63 7.23
N GLY A 51 -11.79 17.92 7.59
CA GLY A 51 -12.89 18.11 6.65
C GLY A 51 -13.37 16.83 5.96
N TRP A 52 -13.14 15.66 6.56
CA TRP A 52 -13.40 14.34 5.97
C TRP A 52 -14.74 14.18 5.25
N ASP A 53 -15.82 14.66 5.86
CA ASP A 53 -17.19 14.49 5.33
C ASP A 53 -17.43 15.32 4.06
N GLY A 54 -16.69 16.42 3.89
CA GLY A 54 -16.74 17.27 2.70
C GLY A 54 -15.89 16.76 1.53
N LEU A 55 -15.14 15.67 1.70
CA LEU A 55 -14.21 15.20 0.69
C LEU A 55 -14.87 14.27 -0.35
N PRO A 56 -14.54 14.44 -1.64
CA PRO A 56 -14.96 13.51 -2.67
C PRO A 56 -14.37 12.11 -2.40
N VAL A 57 -15.08 11.07 -2.83
CA VAL A 57 -14.70 9.65 -2.58
C VAL A 57 -13.27 9.35 -3.03
N ALA A 58 -12.83 9.94 -4.15
CA ALA A 58 -11.48 9.76 -4.67
C ALA A 58 -10.41 10.30 -3.71
N GLU A 59 -10.63 11.48 -3.13
CA GLU A 59 -9.70 12.09 -2.19
C GLU A 59 -9.67 11.31 -0.88
N ARG A 60 -10.84 10.88 -0.36
CA ARG A 60 -10.90 10.00 0.81
C ARG A 60 -10.07 8.73 0.64
N LYS A 61 -10.18 8.07 -0.52
CA LYS A 61 -9.36 6.88 -0.85
C LYS A 61 -7.87 7.20 -0.88
N ARG A 62 -7.47 8.36 -1.40
CA ARG A 62 -6.07 8.80 -1.44
C ARG A 62 -5.52 9.02 -0.03
N ARG A 63 -6.25 9.76 0.81
CA ARG A 63 -5.84 10.04 2.20
C ARG A 63 -5.76 8.76 3.04
N LEU A 64 -6.73 7.84 2.89
CA LEU A 64 -6.69 6.51 3.52
C LEU A 64 -5.48 5.68 3.07
N GLY A 65 -5.11 5.75 1.79
CA GLY A 65 -3.92 5.07 1.27
C GLY A 65 -2.64 5.55 1.95
N LEU A 66 -2.49 6.86 2.11
CA LEU A 66 -1.35 7.47 2.81
C LEU A 66 -1.32 7.10 4.29
N TYR A 67 -2.45 7.20 4.98
CA TYR A 67 -2.57 6.78 6.37
C TYR A 67 -2.15 5.32 6.55
N ARG A 68 -2.70 4.43 5.71
CA ARG A 68 -2.35 3.00 5.74
C ARG A 68 -0.85 2.78 5.56
N GLN A 69 -0.22 3.48 4.63
CA GLN A 69 1.22 3.36 4.41
C GLN A 69 2.03 3.78 5.64
N ARG A 70 1.65 4.89 6.29
CA ARG A 70 2.31 5.35 7.53
C ARG A 70 2.18 4.34 8.66
N VAL A 71 0.97 3.83 8.89
CA VAL A 71 0.70 2.82 9.93
C VAL A 71 1.56 1.57 9.70
N LEU A 72 1.66 1.10 8.46
CA LEU A 72 2.49 -0.06 8.12
C LEU A 72 3.99 0.19 8.32
N LEU A 73 4.47 1.40 8.02
CA LEU A 73 5.86 1.76 8.27
C LEU A 73 6.15 1.81 9.77
N GLN A 74 5.29 2.46 10.56
CA GLN A 74 5.43 2.53 12.01
C GLN A 74 5.36 1.15 12.66
N SER A 75 4.48 0.25 12.19
CA SER A 75 4.42 -1.11 12.70
C SER A 75 5.72 -1.86 12.41
N ALA A 76 6.22 -1.79 11.17
CA ALA A 76 7.47 -2.43 10.79
C ALA A 76 8.68 -1.90 11.59
N GLU A 77 8.71 -0.60 11.90
CA GLU A 77 9.74 0.01 12.74
C GLU A 77 9.66 -0.48 14.19
N ARG A 78 8.45 -0.57 14.76
CA ARG A 78 8.23 -1.15 16.09
C ARG A 78 8.68 -2.61 16.16
N ASP A 79 8.31 -3.41 15.17
CA ASP A 79 8.70 -4.82 15.10
C ASP A 79 10.22 -4.97 15.02
N ARG A 80 10.88 -4.14 14.20
CA ARG A 80 12.35 -4.09 14.13
C ARG A 80 12.97 -3.69 15.46
N ALA A 81 12.42 -2.69 16.14
CA ALA A 81 12.90 -2.24 17.44
C ALA A 81 12.77 -3.35 18.50
N TRP A 82 11.63 -4.04 18.52
CA TRP A 82 11.38 -5.17 19.40
C TRP A 82 12.38 -6.32 19.14
N LEU A 83 12.58 -6.71 17.87
CA LEU A 83 13.56 -7.74 17.50
C LEU A 83 15.00 -7.36 17.90
N ARG A 84 15.38 -6.08 17.78
CA ARG A 84 16.69 -5.61 18.24
C ARG A 84 16.84 -5.69 19.76
N ALA A 85 15.79 -5.37 20.51
CA ALA A 85 15.79 -5.47 21.96
C ALA A 85 15.96 -6.93 22.40
N GLN A 86 15.17 -7.83 21.83
CA GLN A 86 15.25 -9.27 22.09
C GLN A 86 16.65 -9.82 21.78
N ARG A 87 17.24 -9.48 20.63
CA ARG A 87 18.61 -9.91 20.29
C ARG A 87 19.65 -9.49 21.33
N LYS A 88 19.52 -8.28 21.89
CA LYS A 88 20.43 -7.80 22.94
C LYS A 88 20.26 -8.56 24.26
N GLU A 89 19.05 -9.00 24.59
CA GLU A 89 18.79 -9.83 25.77
C GLU A 89 19.41 -11.22 25.63
N TYR A 90 19.20 -11.88 24.49
CA TYR A 90 19.83 -13.18 24.22
C TYR A 90 21.37 -13.10 24.21
N ALA A 91 21.95 -12.01 23.70
CA ALA A 91 23.39 -11.79 23.70
C ALA A 91 23.99 -11.54 25.10
N LYS A 92 23.18 -11.17 26.10
CA LYS A 92 23.64 -10.97 27.50
C LYS A 92 23.53 -12.24 28.36
N GLY A 93 22.79 -13.25 27.90
CA GLY A 93 22.59 -14.51 28.60
C GLY A 93 23.63 -15.59 28.27
N TRP A 94 24.68 -15.23 27.52
CA TRP A 94 25.83 -16.08 27.18
C TRP A 94 27.10 -15.53 27.82
#